data_AF-A0A0G0WA53-F1
#
_entry.id   AF-A0A0G0WA53-F1
#
_cell.length_a   1.000
_cell.length_b   1.000
_cell.length_c   1.000
_cell.angle_alpha   90.00
_cell.angle_beta   90.00
_cell.angle_gamma   90.00
#
_symmetry.space_group_name_H-M   'P 1'
#
loop_
_entity.id
_entity.type
_entity.pdbx_description
1 polymer ?
#
loop_
_entity_poly.entity_id
_entity_poly.type
_entity_poly.pdbx_seq_one_letter_code
_entity_poly.pdbx_strand_id
1 'polypeptide(L)'
;MINFQGTIIEESLVSKEVLNKVKVISTETSQVTERHKTPWVSQWTMYLVEVPESDAEKIAEQIKDSLDPDHAWYADYRNEDYHYVIFRDEVFLIDRKDKQQYEEAKQHGAGLGIPDYQLDFK
;
A
#
# COMPACT_ATOMS: atom_id res chain seq x y z
N MET A 1 19.13 11.83 -0.65
CA MET A 1 18.21 10.76 -1.04
C MET A 1 17.36 10.47 0.18
N ILE A 2 16.06 10.74 0.08
CA ILE A 2 15.12 10.58 1.19
C ILE A 2 14.38 9.27 0.92
N ASN A 3 14.63 8.28 1.78
CA ASN A 3 13.94 6.99 1.70
C ASN A 3 12.44 7.18 1.85
N PHE A 4 11.69 6.28 1.22
CA PHE A 4 10.25 6.23 1.37
C PHE A 4 9.88 5.50 2.65
N GLN A 5 8.76 5.88 3.25
CA GLN A 5 8.14 5.17 4.36
C GLN A 5 6.68 4.93 4.10
N GLY A 6 6.17 3.78 4.55
CA GLY A 6 4.78 3.43 4.35
C GLY A 6 4.40 2.13 5.03
N THR A 7 3.20 1.65 4.73
CA THR A 7 2.61 0.49 5.41
C THR A 7 2.32 -0.62 4.43
N ILE A 8 2.77 -1.83 4.76
CA ILE A 8 2.40 -3.05 4.04
C ILE A 8 1.64 -3.94 5.01
N ILE A 9 0.47 -4.39 4.59
CA ILE A 9 -0.35 -5.33 5.35
C ILE A 9 0.04 -6.75 4.93
N GLU A 10 0.36 -7.62 5.88
CA GLU A 10 0.77 -8.98 5.56
C GLU A 10 -0.33 -9.77 4.85
N GLU A 11 -1.57 -9.62 5.31
CA GLU A 11 -2.74 -10.34 4.82
C GLU A 11 -3.20 -9.88 3.43
N SER A 12 -2.66 -8.77 2.90
CA SER A 12 -2.88 -8.37 1.51
C SER A 12 -1.94 -9.07 0.52
N LEU A 13 -0.95 -9.83 1.00
CA LEU A 13 0.08 -10.46 0.16
C LEU A 13 -0.15 -11.96 -0.01
N VAL A 14 -0.17 -12.43 -1.26
CA VAL A 14 -0.04 -13.86 -1.60
C VAL A 14 1.38 -14.35 -1.30
N SER A 15 2.39 -13.56 -1.69
CA SER A 15 3.80 -13.84 -1.42
C SER A 15 4.41 -12.75 -0.54
N LYS A 16 4.89 -13.17 0.63
CA LYS A 16 5.53 -12.31 1.64
C LYS A 16 7.00 -12.02 1.35
N GLU A 17 7.56 -12.56 0.27
CA GLU A 17 8.99 -12.38 -0.07
C GLU A 17 9.39 -10.93 -0.25
N VAL A 18 8.45 -10.06 -0.63
CA VAL A 18 8.69 -8.62 -0.77
C VAL A 18 9.06 -7.96 0.55
N LEU A 19 8.60 -8.50 1.70
CA LEU A 19 8.97 -8.00 3.03
C LEU A 19 10.46 -8.20 3.35
N ASN A 20 11.13 -9.16 2.70
CA ASN A 20 12.57 -9.37 2.85
C ASN A 20 13.43 -8.35 2.08
N LYS A 21 12.79 -7.54 1.22
CA LYS A 21 13.46 -6.57 0.33
C LYS A 21 13.32 -5.13 0.83
N VAL A 22 12.55 -4.93 1.89
CA VAL A 22 12.34 -3.65 2.56
C VAL A 22 12.89 -3.72 3.98
N LYS A 23 13.20 -2.56 4.56
CA LYS A 23 13.59 -2.50 5.96
C LYS A 23 12.33 -2.32 6.81
N VAL A 24 11.98 -3.32 7.61
CA VAL A 24 10.89 -3.21 8.58
C VAL A 24 11.33 -2.33 9.75
N ILE A 25 10.60 -1.24 9.99
CA ILE A 25 10.81 -0.32 11.11
C ILE A 25 10.05 -0.81 12.36
N SER A 26 8.78 -1.19 12.18
CA SER A 26 7.93 -1.71 13.26
C SER A 26 6.86 -2.65 12.70
N THR A 27 6.30 -3.46 13.58
CA THR A 27 5.16 -4.35 13.30
C THR A 27 4.08 -4.11 14.33
N GLU A 28 2.86 -3.90 13.86
CA GLU A 28 1.68 -3.80 14.70
C GLU A 28 0.67 -4.86 14.30
N THR A 29 0.07 -5.53 15.30
CA THR A 29 -0.97 -6.54 15.06
C THR A 29 -2.26 -6.16 15.75
N SER A 30 -3.39 -6.27 15.07
CA SER A 30 -4.71 -5.98 15.64
C SER A 30 -5.79 -6.94 15.14
N GLN A 31 -6.89 -7.04 15.88
CA GLN A 31 -8.04 -7.88 15.51
C GLN A 31 -8.91 -7.16 14.48
N VAL A 32 -9.48 -7.91 13.54
CA VAL A 32 -10.41 -7.36 12.54
C VAL A 32 -11.74 -7.02 13.22
N THR A 33 -12.30 -5.87 12.87
CA THR A 33 -13.63 -5.41 13.27
C THR A 33 -14.54 -5.35 12.04
N GLU A 34 -15.86 -5.40 12.23
CA GLU A 34 -16.84 -5.28 11.14
C GLU A 34 -16.67 -4.01 10.30
N ARG A 35 -16.17 -2.93 10.92
CA ARG A 35 -15.93 -1.65 10.24
C ARG A 35 -14.97 -1.82 9.06
N HIS A 36 -14.01 -2.75 9.13
CA HIS A 36 -12.99 -2.91 8.10
C HIS A 36 -13.52 -3.48 6.78
N LYS A 37 -14.70 -4.11 6.79
CA LYS A 37 -15.32 -4.76 5.61
C LYS A 37 -14.42 -5.83 4.94
N THR A 38 -13.62 -6.54 5.73
CA THR A 38 -12.73 -7.62 5.28
C THR A 38 -13.06 -8.96 5.96
N PRO A 39 -14.24 -9.56 5.70
CA PRO A 39 -14.68 -10.79 6.38
C PRO A 39 -13.77 -12.01 6.15
N TRP A 40 -12.89 -11.97 5.15
CA TRP A 40 -11.89 -13.01 4.86
C TRP A 40 -10.62 -12.89 5.70
N VAL A 41 -10.47 -11.82 6.48
CA VAL A 41 -9.30 -11.55 7.32
C VAL A 41 -9.70 -11.69 8.79
N SER A 42 -8.88 -12.38 9.59
CA SER A 42 -9.09 -12.53 11.04
C SER A 42 -8.19 -11.61 11.89
N GLN A 43 -7.06 -11.18 11.33
CA GLN A 43 -6.06 -10.35 11.98
C GLN A 43 -5.46 -9.39 10.96
N TRP A 44 -5.09 -8.19 11.41
CA TRP A 44 -4.25 -7.27 10.66
C TRP A 44 -2.82 -7.34 11.19
N THR A 45 -1.86 -7.51 10.29
CA THR A 45 -0.42 -7.40 10.57
C THR A 45 0.16 -6.28 9.71
N MET A 46 0.41 -5.13 10.32
CA MET A 46 0.86 -3.92 9.64
C MET A 46 2.37 -3.73 9.84
N TYR A 47 3.11 -3.74 8.74
CA TYR A 47 4.54 -3.43 8.73
C TYR A 47 4.75 -1.99 8.33
N LEU A 48 5.30 -1.18 9.23
CA LEU A 48 5.89 0.10 8.86
C LEU A 48 7.25 -0.18 8.22
N VAL A 49 7.44 0.23 6.97
CA VAL A 49 8.64 -0.10 6.19
C VAL A 49 9.37 1.16 5.75
N GLU A 50 10.68 1.02 5.55
CA GLU A 50 11.54 1.98 4.87
C GLU A 50 12.04 1.37 3.56
N VAL A 51 11.90 2.12 2.47
CA VAL A 51 12.29 1.70 1.13
C VAL A 51 13.33 2.68 0.57
N PRO A 52 14.52 2.22 0.16
CA PRO A 52 15.50 3.07 -0.49
C PRO A 52 14.93 3.72 -1.75
N GLU A 53 15.18 5.01 -1.94
CA GLU A 53 14.72 5.76 -3.13
C GLU A 53 15.14 5.09 -4.44
N SER A 54 16.34 4.49 -4.49
CA SER A 54 16.88 3.78 -5.65
C SER A 54 16.14 2.49 -6.01
N ASP A 55 15.43 1.88 -5.05
CA ASP A 55 14.72 0.61 -5.23
C ASP A 55 13.19 0.78 -5.19
N ALA A 56 12.70 2.00 -4.93
CA ALA A 56 11.28 2.30 -4.71
C ALA A 56 10.41 1.74 -5.84
N GLU A 57 10.56 2.22 -7.07
CA GLU A 57 9.77 1.75 -8.22
C GLU A 57 9.78 0.22 -8.38
N LYS A 58 10.97 -0.39 -8.30
CA LYS A 58 11.13 -1.85 -8.42
C LYS A 58 10.40 -2.61 -7.32
N ILE A 59 10.41 -2.10 -6.09
CA ILE A 59 9.70 -2.71 -4.96
C ILE A 59 8.19 -2.47 -5.09
N ALA A 60 7.76 -1.32 -5.62
CA ALA A 60 6.35 -1.04 -5.94
C ALA A 60 5.76 -2.13 -6.85
N GLU A 61 6.45 -2.42 -7.95
CA GLU A 61 6.05 -3.44 -8.92
C GLU A 61 6.00 -4.84 -8.29
N GLN A 62 6.94 -5.15 -7.40
CA GLN A 62 6.93 -6.44 -6.70
C GLN A 62 5.81 -6.55 -5.67
N ILE A 63 5.46 -5.45 -5.00
CA ILE A 63 4.29 -5.41 -4.12
C ILE A 63 3.03 -5.62 -4.95
N LYS A 64 2.87 -4.88 -6.07
CA LYS A 64 1.76 -5.06 -7.01
C LYS A 64 1.57 -6.53 -7.38
N ASP A 65 2.65 -7.21 -7.78
CA ASP A 65 2.59 -8.61 -8.19
C ASP A 65 2.31 -9.58 -7.03
N SER A 66 2.68 -9.21 -5.81
CA SER A 66 2.43 -9.97 -4.59
C SER A 66 1.04 -9.77 -4.01
N LEU A 67 0.30 -8.72 -4.37
CA LEU A 67 -1.03 -8.46 -3.83
C LEU A 67 -2.01 -9.59 -4.18
N ASP A 68 -2.87 -9.91 -3.22
CA ASP A 68 -4.00 -10.82 -3.37
C ASP A 68 -4.92 -10.38 -4.52
N PRO A 69 -5.09 -11.21 -5.58
CA PRO A 69 -5.91 -10.86 -6.74
C PRO A 69 -7.42 -10.99 -6.49
N ASP A 70 -7.84 -11.69 -5.43
CA ASP A 70 -9.26 -11.98 -5.19
C ASP A 70 -9.97 -10.85 -4.44
N HIS A 71 -9.21 -9.96 -3.79
CA HIS A 71 -9.74 -8.88 -2.96
C HIS A 71 -9.08 -7.54 -3.27
N ALA A 72 -9.82 -6.46 -3.03
CA ALA A 72 -9.35 -5.11 -3.30
C ALA A 72 -8.39 -4.66 -2.20
N TRP A 73 -7.11 -4.55 -2.55
CA TRP A 73 -6.03 -4.14 -1.67
C TRP A 73 -5.21 -3.02 -2.27
N TYR A 74 -4.60 -2.22 -1.40
CA TYR A 74 -3.52 -1.35 -1.78
C TYR A 74 -2.44 -1.35 -0.70
N ALA A 75 -1.23 -0.96 -1.09
CA ALA A 75 -0.17 -0.57 -0.20
C ALA A 75 0.35 0.79 -0.64
N ASP A 76 1.00 1.51 0.27
CA ASP A 76 1.55 2.82 -0.05
C ASP A 76 2.85 3.09 0.69
N TYR A 77 3.70 3.90 0.08
CA TYR A 77 4.82 4.54 0.75
C TYR A 77 5.18 5.87 0.09
N ARG A 78 5.66 6.80 0.90
CA ARG A 78 5.94 8.18 0.48
C ARG A 78 7.22 8.72 1.08
N ASN A 79 7.83 9.68 0.40
CA ASN A 79 8.84 10.55 0.97
C ASN A 79 8.30 11.99 1.01
N GLU A 80 9.18 13.00 1.08
CA GLU A 80 8.77 14.40 1.13
C GLU A 80 8.07 14.87 -0.15
N ASP A 81 8.50 14.38 -1.31
CA ASP A 81 8.11 14.87 -2.63
C ASP A 81 7.12 13.96 -3.35
N TYR A 82 7.26 12.64 -3.19
CA TYR A 82 6.54 11.64 -3.96
C TYR A 82 5.83 10.61 -3.08
N HIS A 83 4.77 10.01 -3.63
CA HIS A 83 3.96 8.99 -2.99
C HIS A 83 3.66 7.87 -3.99
N TYR A 84 4.11 6.66 -3.69
CA TYR A 84 3.69 5.45 -4.38
C TYR A 84 2.40 4.93 -3.76
N VAL A 85 1.34 4.82 -4.57
CA VAL A 85 0.10 4.12 -4.22
C VAL A 85 0.00 2.90 -5.15
N ILE A 86 -0.05 1.72 -4.55
CA ILE A 86 0.16 0.44 -5.23
C ILE A 86 -1.10 -0.39 -5.12
N PHE A 87 -1.82 -0.54 -6.23
CA PHE A 87 -2.92 -1.48 -6.38
C PHE A 87 -2.42 -2.75 -7.06
N ARG A 88 -3.29 -3.77 -7.19
CA ARG A 88 -2.93 -5.05 -7.82
C ARG A 88 -2.63 -4.93 -9.31
N ASP A 89 -3.30 -4.01 -9.98
CA ASP A 89 -3.28 -3.80 -11.42
C ASP A 89 -2.44 -2.58 -11.85
N GLU A 90 -2.25 -1.61 -10.95
CA GLU A 90 -1.59 -0.35 -11.28
C GLU A 90 -0.77 0.23 -10.11
N VAL A 91 0.35 0.89 -10.46
CA VAL A 91 1.19 1.66 -9.53
C VAL A 91 1.11 3.13 -9.92
N PHE A 92 0.70 3.97 -8.97
CA PHE A 92 0.67 5.42 -9.13
C PHE A 92 1.88 6.03 -8.42
N LEU A 93 2.70 6.79 -9.15
CA LEU A 93 3.71 7.67 -8.58
C LEU A 93 3.17 9.10 -8.59
N ILE A 94 2.85 9.60 -7.40
CA ILE A 94 2.16 10.89 -7.22
C ILE A 94 3.16 11.94 -6.73
N ASP A 95 3.25 13.09 -7.41
CA ASP A 95 3.81 14.31 -6.82
C ASP A 95 2.86 14.76 -5.70
N ARG A 96 3.35 14.86 -4.47
CA ARG A 96 2.52 15.13 -3.29
C ARG A 96 1.84 16.50 -3.31
N LYS A 97 2.26 17.41 -4.21
CA LYS A 97 1.62 18.72 -4.43
C LYS A 97 0.50 18.64 -5.47
N ASP A 98 0.44 17.57 -6.25
CA ASP A 98 -0.55 17.37 -7.30
C ASP A 98 -1.80 16.69 -6.75
N LYS A 99 -2.84 17.49 -6.54
CA LYS A 99 -4.15 16.99 -6.09
C LYS A 99 -4.84 16.15 -7.15
N GLN A 100 -4.63 16.42 -8.43
CA GLN A 100 -5.30 15.70 -9.49
C GLN A 100 -4.82 14.25 -9.54
N GLN A 101 -3.51 14.03 -9.42
CA GLN A 101 -2.93 12.68 -9.36
C GLN A 101 -3.46 11.88 -8.16
N TYR A 102 -3.70 12.52 -7.02
CA TYR A 102 -4.37 11.88 -5.88
C TYR A 102 -5.82 11.51 -6.18
N GLU A 103 -6.59 12.39 -6.80
CA GLU A 103 -7.98 12.07 -7.15
C GLU A 103 -8.06 10.92 -8.16
N GLU A 104 -7.13 10.85 -9.12
CA GLU A 104 -7.04 9.75 -10.07
C GLU A 104 -6.78 8.40 -9.36
N ALA A 105 -5.78 8.35 -8.45
CA ALA A 105 -5.49 7.13 -7.69
C ALA A 105 -6.65 6.71 -6.76
N LYS A 106 -7.37 7.68 -6.17
CA LYS A 106 -8.56 7.40 -5.33
C LYS A 106 -9.72 6.88 -6.15
N GLN A 107 -9.98 7.47 -7.32
CA GLN A 107 -11.03 6.99 -8.23
C GLN A 107 -10.73 5.57 -8.70
N HIS A 108 -9.46 5.26 -8.98
CA HIS A 108 -9.03 3.90 -9.31
C HIS A 108 -9.33 2.92 -8.18
N GLY A 109 -8.85 3.21 -6.96
CA GLY A 109 -9.10 2.37 -5.78
C GLY A 109 -10.58 2.17 -5.46
N ALA A 110 -11.40 3.23 -5.60
CA ALA A 110 -12.84 3.15 -5.42
C ALA A 110 -13.49 2.27 -6.51
N GLY A 111 -13.00 2.34 -7.74
CA GLY A 111 -13.42 1.48 -8.85
C GLY A 111 -13.13 -0.01 -8.60
N LEU A 112 -12.07 -0.33 -7.85
CA LEU A 112 -11.76 -1.69 -7.39
C LEU A 112 -12.65 -2.15 -6.22
N GLY A 113 -13.45 -1.26 -5.63
CA GLY A 113 -14.34 -1.55 -4.51
C GLY A 113 -13.76 -1.26 -3.13
N ILE A 114 -12.61 -0.59 -3.05
CA ILE A 114 -12.05 -0.14 -1.76
C ILE A 114 -12.94 0.99 -1.22
N PRO A 115 -13.42 0.91 0.03
CA PRO A 115 -14.27 1.97 0.59
C PRO A 115 -13.54 3.32 0.64
N ASP A 116 -14.23 4.41 0.23
CA ASP A 116 -13.67 5.77 0.17
C ASP A 116 -12.98 6.22 1.47
N TYR A 117 -13.50 5.82 2.63
CA TYR A 117 -12.91 6.20 3.92
C TYR A 117 -11.56 5.51 4.20
N GLN A 118 -11.21 4.45 3.45
CA GLN A 118 -9.90 3.80 3.47
C GLN A 118 -8.95 4.46 2.46
N LEU A 119 -9.45 5.21 1.47
CA LEU A 119 -8.65 5.94 0.49
C LEU A 119 -8.34 7.37 0.97
N ASP A 120 -7.96 7.51 2.24
CA ASP A 120 -7.75 8.79 2.92
C ASP A 120 -6.33 9.37 2.76
N PHE A 121 -5.50 8.72 1.95
CA PHE A 121 -4.12 9.12 1.66
C PHE A 121 -4.03 10.51 0.99
N LYS A 122 -2.90 11.19 1.29
CA LYS A 122 -2.55 12.56 0.90
C LYS A 122 -1.04 12.81 0.92
#